data_AF-A0A8R1W5E3-F1
#
_entry.id   AF-A0A8R1W5E3-F1
#
_cell.length_a   1.000
_cell.length_b   1.000
_cell.length_c   1.000
_cell.angle_alpha   90.00
_cell.angle_beta   90.00
_cell.angle_gamma   90.00
#
_symmetry.space_group_name_H-M   'P 1'
#
loop_
_entity.id
_entity.type
_entity.pdbx_description
1 polymer ?
#
loop_
_entity_poly.entity_id
_entity_poly.type
_entity_poly.pdbx_seq_one_letter_code
_entity_poly.pdbx_strand_id
1 'polypeptide(L)'
;MYEQPSLLKTAYYACNKIERNKFDLLETPNVKMSSCCELLFEFLKINKNLDEGNDRQTMFSRSQFRINDERFKYICEQAAIHGHIDCMKLAHKVGVPWVVEGWRTVFTVCDRALEMGHTECLKYAFENGCRWGLYTCVLAAMYGRLECLVYARENGCRWDENTCAFAAMRGHLDCLVYARENGCPWNERTCFSAEKMGHLDCLAYARENGCPWDKDLCNSNKYLV
;
A
#
# COMPACT_ATOMS: atom_id res chain seq x y z
N MET A 1 -24.07 8.75 2.18
CA MET A 1 -23.78 7.77 3.25
C MET A 1 -22.49 8.22 3.91
N TYR A 2 -22.53 8.66 5.17
CA TYR A 2 -21.32 9.04 5.89
C TYR A 2 -20.59 7.77 6.33
N GLU A 3 -19.41 7.50 5.77
CA GLU A 3 -18.52 6.49 6.34
C GLU A 3 -17.97 7.02 7.66
N GLN A 4 -18.32 6.36 8.77
CA GLN A 4 -17.72 6.69 10.05
C GLN A 4 -16.22 6.37 10.03
N PRO A 5 -15.36 7.24 10.59
CA PRO A 5 -13.93 7.00 10.68
C PRO A 5 -13.65 5.66 11.35
N SER A 6 -12.69 4.92 10.82
CA SER A 6 -12.25 3.62 11.35
C SER A 6 -11.93 3.64 12.85
N LEU A 7 -11.51 4.80 13.38
CA LEU A 7 -11.25 5.02 14.81
C LEU A 7 -12.53 5.08 15.68
N LEU A 8 -13.64 5.60 15.14
CA LEU A 8 -14.94 5.59 15.82
C LEU A 8 -15.43 4.14 16.02
N LYS A 9 -15.10 3.25 15.08
CA LYS A 9 -15.33 1.80 15.20
C LYS A 9 -14.51 1.22 16.37
N THR A 10 -13.23 1.58 16.52
CA THR A 10 -12.41 1.13 17.66
C THR A 10 -12.96 1.61 19.01
N ALA A 11 -13.48 2.85 19.08
CA ALA A 11 -14.13 3.37 20.28
C ALA A 11 -15.42 2.59 20.64
N TYR A 12 -16.27 2.28 19.66
CA TYR A 12 -17.47 1.45 19.85
C TYR A 12 -17.15 0.05 20.43
N TYR A 13 -16.07 -0.60 19.97
CA TYR A 13 -15.69 -1.91 20.53
C TYR A 13 -14.94 -1.81 21.87
N ALA A 14 -14.27 -0.68 22.15
CA ALA A 14 -13.68 -0.39 23.46
C ALA A 14 -14.70 -0.15 24.58
N CYS A 15 -15.93 0.16 24.19
CA CYS A 15 -17.06 0.30 25.09
C CYS A 15 -17.52 -1.05 25.66
N ASN A 16 -17.79 -1.07 26.96
CA ASN A 16 -18.50 -2.18 27.60
C ASN A 16 -19.95 -2.27 27.09
N LYS A 17 -20.67 -3.35 27.44
CA LYS A 17 -22.03 -3.60 26.93
C LYS A 17 -23.00 -2.43 27.19
N ILE A 18 -22.82 -1.71 28.30
CA ILE A 18 -23.67 -0.56 28.69
C ILE A 18 -23.36 0.66 27.82
N GLU A 19 -22.09 0.91 27.55
CA GLU A 19 -21.63 2.02 26.71
C GLU A 19 -21.98 1.79 25.23
N ARG A 20 -21.93 0.55 24.74
CA ARG A 20 -22.40 0.18 23.39
C ARG A 20 -23.89 0.42 23.19
N ASN A 21 -24.71 0.02 24.18
CA ASN A 21 -26.14 0.31 24.14
C ASN A 21 -26.43 1.82 24.04
N LYS A 22 -25.57 2.70 24.59
CA LYS A 22 -25.71 4.15 24.42
C LYS A 22 -25.34 4.63 23.01
N PHE A 23 -24.40 3.96 22.35
CA PHE A 23 -24.04 4.21 20.96
C PHE A 23 -25.12 3.75 19.99
N ASP A 24 -25.72 2.58 20.24
CA ASP A 24 -26.81 2.03 19.42
C ASP A 24 -28.05 2.93 19.42
N LEU A 25 -28.26 3.69 20.52
CA LEU A 25 -29.31 4.72 20.63
C LEU A 25 -29.05 5.98 19.77
N LEU A 26 -27.85 6.16 19.24
CA LEU A 26 -27.49 7.29 18.37
C LEU A 26 -27.79 7.03 16.88
N GLU A 27 -28.49 5.92 16.55
CA GLU A 27 -28.83 5.50 15.18
C GLU A 27 -27.62 5.42 14.23
N THR A 28 -26.44 5.08 14.76
CA THR A 28 -25.23 4.97 13.95
C THR A 28 -25.30 3.72 13.07
N PRO A 29 -24.96 3.81 11.77
CA PRO A 29 -25.06 2.66 10.85
C PRO A 29 -24.15 1.50 11.28
N ASN A 30 -24.63 0.27 11.10
CA ASN A 30 -23.85 -0.94 11.38
C ASN A 30 -22.74 -1.10 10.31
N VAL A 31 -21.46 -1.05 10.72
CA VAL A 31 -20.33 -1.06 9.78
C VAL A 31 -19.45 -2.28 9.98
N LYS A 32 -19.22 -3.06 8.91
CA LYS A 32 -18.27 -4.19 8.92
C LYS A 32 -16.85 -3.69 9.27
N MET A 33 -16.20 -4.33 10.24
CA MET A 33 -14.78 -4.09 10.56
C MET A 33 -13.89 -4.93 9.65
N SER A 34 -12.72 -4.39 9.29
CA SER A 34 -11.64 -5.18 8.70
C SER A 34 -10.67 -5.63 9.78
N SER A 35 -9.84 -6.63 9.44
CA SER A 35 -8.86 -7.27 10.33
C SER A 35 -7.93 -6.28 11.07
N CYS A 36 -7.50 -5.18 10.43
CA CYS A 36 -6.65 -4.18 11.09
C CYS A 36 -7.33 -3.51 12.28
N CYS A 37 -8.63 -3.24 12.17
CA CYS A 37 -9.39 -2.57 13.23
C CYS A 37 -9.60 -3.51 14.42
N GLU A 38 -9.87 -4.78 14.17
CA GLU A 38 -10.06 -5.81 15.20
C GLU A 38 -8.75 -6.06 15.96
N LEU A 39 -7.63 -6.22 15.25
CA LEU A 39 -6.32 -6.40 15.86
C LEU A 39 -5.89 -5.16 16.65
N LEU A 40 -6.05 -3.95 16.12
CA LEU A 40 -5.72 -2.74 16.87
C LEU A 40 -6.59 -2.61 18.13
N PHE A 41 -7.85 -3.02 18.05
CA PHE A 41 -8.75 -3.06 19.19
C PHE A 41 -8.32 -4.07 20.26
N GLU A 42 -8.05 -5.33 19.87
CA GLU A 42 -7.55 -6.36 20.79
C GLU A 42 -6.27 -5.91 21.49
N PHE A 43 -5.34 -5.32 20.74
CA PHE A 43 -4.10 -4.76 21.26
C PHE A 43 -4.35 -3.70 22.34
N LEU A 44 -5.19 -2.69 22.06
CA LEU A 44 -5.49 -1.63 23.01
C LEU A 44 -6.20 -2.14 24.25
N LYS A 45 -7.10 -3.12 24.11
CA LYS A 45 -7.83 -3.72 25.23
C LYS A 45 -6.88 -4.43 26.21
N ILE A 46 -5.89 -5.16 25.70
CA ILE A 46 -4.87 -5.84 26.53
C ILE A 46 -4.04 -4.81 27.33
N ASN A 47 -3.79 -3.64 26.74
CA ASN A 47 -2.99 -2.58 27.35
C ASN A 47 -3.77 -1.64 28.29
N LYS A 48 -5.11 -1.69 28.31
CA LYS A 48 -5.97 -0.73 29.03
C LYS A 48 -5.66 -0.58 30.53
N ASN A 49 -5.20 -1.65 31.17
CA ASN A 49 -4.93 -1.67 32.62
C ASN A 49 -3.43 -1.51 32.96
N LEU A 50 -2.59 -1.19 31.98
CA LEU A 50 -1.17 -0.92 32.21
C LEU A 50 -1.03 0.56 32.59
N ASP A 51 -1.02 0.81 33.90
CA ASP A 51 -0.97 2.14 34.50
C ASP A 51 0.46 2.70 34.51
N GLU A 52 1.11 2.86 33.34
CA GLU A 52 2.57 3.03 33.30
C GLU A 52 3.07 3.93 32.17
N GLY A 53 3.22 5.23 32.49
CA GLY A 53 3.97 6.23 31.73
C GLY A 53 3.34 6.57 30.36
N ASN A 54 2.87 7.81 30.20
CA ASN A 54 2.13 8.33 29.04
C ASN A 54 2.78 8.19 27.63
N ASP A 55 3.90 7.48 27.50
CA ASP A 55 4.55 7.22 26.22
C ASP A 55 3.88 6.06 25.47
N ARG A 56 3.04 6.40 24.50
CA ARG A 56 2.38 5.43 23.63
C ARG A 56 3.35 4.75 22.68
N GLN A 57 4.48 5.37 22.33
CA GLN A 57 5.37 4.88 21.28
C GLN A 57 6.04 3.55 21.65
N THR A 58 6.26 3.31 22.95
CA THR A 58 6.88 2.07 23.45
C THR A 58 5.86 0.99 23.82
N MET A 59 4.55 1.27 23.67
CA MET A 59 3.47 0.35 24.05
C MET A 59 3.58 -0.99 23.31
N PHE A 60 3.86 -0.97 22.01
CA PHE A 60 4.03 -2.17 21.20
C PHE A 60 5.18 -3.05 21.69
N SER A 61 6.38 -2.48 21.82
CA SER A 61 7.58 -3.22 22.26
C SER A 61 7.44 -3.77 23.68
N ARG A 62 6.80 -3.03 24.60
CA ARG A 62 6.54 -3.50 25.97
C ARG A 62 5.59 -4.69 26.01
N SER A 63 4.61 -4.71 25.11
CA SER A 63 3.55 -5.73 25.08
C SER A 63 3.87 -6.92 24.19
N GLN A 64 4.90 -6.84 23.35
CA GLN A 64 5.34 -7.92 22.46
C GLN A 64 5.64 -9.24 23.19
N PHE A 65 6.20 -9.19 24.41
CA PHE A 65 6.48 -10.39 25.19
C PHE A 65 5.24 -11.01 25.86
N ARG A 66 4.24 -10.19 26.16
CA ARG A 66 2.98 -10.63 26.78
C ARG A 66 2.01 -11.16 25.75
N ILE A 67 2.02 -10.51 24.59
CA ILE A 67 1.16 -10.77 23.45
C ILE A 67 2.06 -11.46 22.42
N ASN A 68 2.34 -12.75 22.63
CA ASN A 68 3.11 -13.58 21.70
C ASN A 68 2.31 -13.89 20.43
N ASP A 69 1.83 -12.84 19.75
CA ASP A 69 0.98 -12.90 18.59
C ASP A 69 1.54 -11.99 17.50
N GLU A 70 2.09 -12.64 16.49
CA GLU A 70 2.72 -12.01 15.35
C GLU A 70 1.75 -11.16 14.52
N ARG A 71 0.43 -11.36 14.64
CA ARG A 71 -0.59 -10.62 13.86
C ARG A 71 -0.54 -9.12 14.12
N PHE A 72 -0.18 -8.68 15.33
CA PHE A 72 -0.12 -7.26 15.67
C PHE A 72 0.98 -6.51 14.91
N LYS A 73 2.03 -7.20 14.44
CA LYS A 73 3.07 -6.60 13.61
C LYS A 73 2.56 -6.15 12.23
N TYR A 74 1.45 -6.72 11.75
CA TYR A 74 0.90 -6.46 10.43
C TYR A 74 -0.26 -5.44 10.44
N ILE A 75 -0.56 -4.77 11.57
CA ILE A 75 -1.67 -3.81 11.63
C ILE A 75 -1.48 -2.68 10.62
N CYS A 76 -0.28 -2.12 10.48
CA CYS A 76 0.01 -1.06 9.50
C CYS A 76 -0.20 -1.55 8.06
N GLU A 77 0.22 -2.78 7.75
CA GLU A 77 0.00 -3.40 6.44
C GLU A 77 -1.49 -3.57 6.14
N GLN A 78 -2.24 -4.15 7.08
CA GLN A 78 -3.67 -4.37 6.94
C GLN A 78 -4.45 -3.04 6.87
N ALA A 79 -4.01 -2.00 7.59
CA ALA A 79 -4.59 -0.66 7.51
C ALA A 79 -4.34 -0.03 6.12
N ALA A 80 -3.13 -0.19 5.57
CA ALA A 80 -2.80 0.25 4.22
C ALA A 80 -3.62 -0.47 3.13
N ILE A 81 -3.83 -1.80 3.25
CA ILE A 81 -4.63 -2.58 2.29
C ILE A 81 -6.08 -2.10 2.23
N HIS A 82 -6.66 -1.69 3.37
CA HIS A 82 -8.06 -1.29 3.45
C HIS A 82 -8.27 0.24 3.43
N GLY A 83 -7.20 1.03 3.28
CA GLY A 83 -7.29 2.49 3.26
C GLY A 83 -7.65 3.13 4.60
N HIS A 84 -7.43 2.41 5.71
CA HIS A 84 -7.77 2.87 7.06
C HIS A 84 -6.67 3.75 7.65
N ILE A 85 -6.55 4.97 7.14
CA ILE A 85 -5.50 5.93 7.53
C ILE A 85 -5.44 6.20 9.03
N ASP A 86 -6.59 6.31 9.71
CA ASP A 86 -6.63 6.59 11.15
C ASP A 86 -6.16 5.40 11.98
N CYS A 87 -6.52 4.16 11.57
CA CYS A 87 -5.98 2.95 12.18
C CYS A 87 -4.47 2.88 12.02
N MET A 88 -3.95 3.23 10.84
CA MET A 88 -2.51 3.24 10.58
C MET A 88 -1.78 4.30 11.42
N LYS A 89 -2.32 5.53 11.50
CA LYS A 89 -1.83 6.60 12.37
C LYS A 89 -1.76 6.18 13.83
N LEU A 90 -2.83 5.55 14.33
CA LEU A 90 -2.89 5.08 15.71
C LEU A 90 -1.93 3.90 15.94
N ALA A 91 -1.86 2.94 15.02
CA ALA A 91 -0.92 1.83 15.07
C ALA A 91 0.53 2.33 15.14
N HIS A 92 0.89 3.29 14.30
CA HIS A 92 2.21 3.92 14.33
C HIS A 92 2.48 4.61 15.68
N LYS A 93 1.51 5.38 16.20
CA LYS A 93 1.60 6.08 17.49
C LYS A 93 1.74 5.15 18.69
N VAL A 94 1.25 3.91 18.60
CA VAL A 94 1.43 2.91 19.66
C VAL A 94 2.71 2.08 19.48
N GLY A 95 3.50 2.36 18.44
CA GLY A 95 4.79 1.71 18.17
C GLY A 95 4.73 0.48 17.27
N VAL A 96 3.62 0.23 16.57
CA VAL A 96 3.59 -0.86 15.57
C VAL A 96 4.60 -0.53 14.46
N PRO A 97 5.51 -1.46 14.12
CA PRO A 97 6.58 -1.20 13.16
C PRO A 97 6.04 -1.09 11.72
N TRP A 98 6.73 -0.28 10.90
CA TRP A 98 6.49 -0.23 9.45
C TRP A 98 7.05 -1.44 8.70
N VAL A 99 8.10 -2.06 9.24
CA VAL A 99 8.80 -3.20 8.64
C VAL A 99 8.92 -4.29 9.68
N VAL A 100 8.45 -5.49 9.35
CA VAL A 100 8.65 -6.67 10.19
C VAL A 100 9.99 -7.30 9.81
N GLU A 101 11.03 -7.03 10.61
CA GLU A 101 12.33 -7.70 10.45
C GLU A 101 12.15 -9.20 10.72
N GLY A 102 12.32 -10.03 9.67
CA GLY A 102 12.22 -11.49 9.79
C GLY A 102 11.59 -12.21 8.61
N TRP A 103 10.88 -11.50 7.73
CA TRP A 103 10.36 -12.08 6.49
C TRP A 103 11.05 -11.47 5.27
N ARG A 104 11.23 -12.28 4.23
CA ARG A 104 11.60 -11.82 2.88
C ARG A 104 10.40 -11.10 2.22
N THR A 105 9.72 -10.19 2.90
CA THR A 105 8.62 -9.44 2.28
C THR A 105 9.23 -8.49 1.27
N VAL A 106 9.05 -8.82 -0.01
CA VAL A 106 9.42 -7.97 -1.14
C VAL A 106 8.60 -6.66 -1.12
N PHE A 107 7.46 -6.66 -0.43
CA PHE A 107 6.50 -5.56 -0.39
C PHE A 107 6.49 -4.85 0.98
N THR A 108 6.44 -3.54 0.91
CA THR A 108 6.34 -2.60 2.05
C THR A 108 4.89 -2.20 2.32
N VAL A 109 4.63 -1.49 3.43
CA VAL A 109 3.32 -0.89 3.70
C VAL A 109 2.93 0.10 2.59
N CYS A 110 3.92 0.83 2.04
CA CYS A 110 3.72 1.71 0.88
C CYS A 110 3.23 0.93 -0.34
N ASP A 111 3.82 -0.24 -0.63
CA ASP A 111 3.44 -1.07 -1.79
C ASP A 111 2.01 -1.61 -1.66
N ARG A 112 1.58 -1.96 -0.44
CA ARG A 112 0.19 -2.38 -0.19
C ARG A 112 -0.81 -1.26 -0.38
N ALA A 113 -0.50 -0.08 0.16
CA ALA A 113 -1.33 1.11 -0.03
C ALA A 113 -1.44 1.46 -1.52
N LEU A 114 -0.32 1.37 -2.24
CA LEU A 114 -0.24 1.62 -3.68
C LEU A 114 -1.13 0.67 -4.48
N GLU A 115 -0.97 -0.65 -4.26
CA GLU A 115 -1.72 -1.69 -4.97
C GLU A 115 -3.23 -1.44 -4.89
N MET A 116 -3.70 -1.09 -3.69
CA MET A 116 -5.10 -0.81 -3.41
C MET A 116 -5.54 0.60 -3.78
N GLY A 117 -4.61 1.48 -4.19
CA GLY A 117 -4.90 2.86 -4.62
C GLY A 117 -5.13 3.84 -3.47
N HIS A 118 -4.68 3.52 -2.25
CA HIS A 118 -4.81 4.35 -1.07
C HIS A 118 -3.62 5.33 -0.94
N THR A 119 -3.59 6.34 -1.81
CA THR A 119 -2.53 7.36 -1.89
C THR A 119 -2.21 8.02 -0.56
N GLU A 120 -3.23 8.38 0.22
CA GLU A 120 -3.02 9.00 1.55
C GLU A 120 -2.33 8.05 2.54
N CYS A 121 -2.60 6.74 2.46
CA CYS A 121 -1.88 5.77 3.28
C CYS A 121 -0.42 5.62 2.84
N LEU A 122 -0.16 5.64 1.53
CA LEU A 122 1.19 5.60 0.96
C LEU A 122 2.02 6.80 1.42
N LYS A 123 1.51 8.02 1.22
CA LYS A 123 2.19 9.28 1.59
C LYS A 123 2.50 9.29 3.09
N TYR A 124 1.50 9.02 3.93
CA TYR A 124 1.68 9.00 5.38
C TYR A 124 2.72 7.96 5.83
N ALA A 125 2.67 6.74 5.28
CA ALA A 125 3.62 5.70 5.65
C ALA A 125 5.06 6.12 5.33
N PHE A 126 5.30 6.64 4.12
CA PHE A 126 6.62 7.11 3.71
C PHE A 126 7.14 8.27 4.58
N GLU A 127 6.33 9.30 4.78
CA GLU A 127 6.67 10.48 5.58
C GLU A 127 6.99 10.15 7.05
N ASN A 128 6.49 9.02 7.56
CA ASN A 128 6.72 8.55 8.93
C ASN A 128 7.75 7.41 9.02
N GLY A 129 8.56 7.21 7.98
CA GLY A 129 9.73 6.33 8.02
C GLY A 129 9.56 4.94 7.39
N CYS A 130 8.44 4.67 6.71
CA CYS A 130 8.37 3.52 5.80
C CYS A 130 9.27 3.77 4.59
N ARG A 131 10.03 2.76 4.18
CA ARG A 131 10.92 2.85 3.00
C ARG A 131 10.16 2.47 1.74
N TRP A 132 10.62 2.96 0.60
CA TRP A 132 10.19 2.43 -0.70
C TRP A 132 10.62 0.96 -0.84
N GLY A 133 9.75 0.16 -1.43
CA GLY A 133 10.08 -1.16 -1.91
C GLY A 133 10.95 -1.09 -3.16
N LEU A 134 11.65 -2.19 -3.47
CA LEU A 134 12.47 -2.28 -4.69
C LEU A 134 11.63 -2.16 -5.97
N TYR A 135 10.33 -2.45 -5.88
CA TYR A 135 9.41 -2.49 -7.00
C TYR A 135 8.30 -1.44 -6.93
N THR A 136 8.37 -0.45 -6.02
CA THR A 136 7.26 0.51 -5.82
C THR A 136 6.87 1.23 -7.13
N CYS A 137 7.82 1.78 -7.89
CA CYS A 137 7.51 2.42 -9.19
C CYS A 137 6.95 1.41 -10.21
N VAL A 138 7.45 0.18 -10.25
CA VAL A 138 6.94 -0.88 -11.14
C VAL A 138 5.49 -1.21 -10.80
N LEU A 139 5.15 -1.34 -9.51
CA LEU A 139 3.78 -1.57 -9.06
C LEU A 139 2.88 -0.38 -9.42
N ALA A 140 3.37 0.86 -9.25
CA ALA A 140 2.57 2.05 -9.57
C ALA A 140 2.20 2.07 -11.05
N ALA A 141 3.18 1.79 -11.91
CA ALA A 141 3.00 1.65 -13.35
C ALA A 141 2.07 0.46 -13.70
N MET A 142 2.26 -0.70 -13.08
CA MET A 142 1.47 -1.91 -13.33
C MET A 142 -0.01 -1.75 -12.95
N TYR A 143 -0.30 -0.98 -11.90
CA TYR A 143 -1.68 -0.74 -11.43
C TYR A 143 -2.28 0.56 -11.94
N GLY A 144 -1.58 1.30 -12.81
CA GLY A 144 -2.09 2.54 -13.39
C GLY A 144 -2.28 3.65 -12.36
N ARG A 145 -1.46 3.64 -11.31
CA ARG A 145 -1.52 4.61 -10.21
C ARG A 145 -0.59 5.77 -10.50
N LEU A 146 -0.94 6.60 -11.48
CA LEU A 146 -0.08 7.73 -11.89
C LEU A 146 0.30 8.62 -10.71
N GLU A 147 -0.65 9.02 -9.85
CA GLU A 147 -0.35 9.85 -8.68
C GLU A 147 0.68 9.20 -7.75
N CYS A 148 0.56 7.89 -7.48
CA CYS A 148 1.54 7.14 -6.69
C CYS A 148 2.90 7.08 -7.39
N LEU A 149 2.93 6.91 -8.71
CA LEU A 149 4.16 6.86 -9.50
C LEU A 149 4.90 8.19 -9.44
N VAL A 150 4.19 9.30 -9.64
CA VAL A 150 4.72 10.66 -9.53
C VAL A 150 5.30 10.88 -8.13
N TYR A 151 4.49 10.65 -7.09
CA TYR A 151 4.90 10.89 -5.71
C TYR A 151 6.11 10.03 -5.31
N ALA A 152 6.11 8.74 -5.63
CA ALA A 152 7.23 7.86 -5.34
C ALA A 152 8.50 8.33 -6.06
N ARG A 153 8.39 8.74 -7.33
CA ARG A 153 9.53 9.20 -8.11
C ARG A 153 10.14 10.49 -7.56
N GLU A 154 9.30 11.50 -7.28
CA GLU A 154 9.73 12.79 -6.71
C GLU A 154 10.39 12.62 -5.34
N ASN A 155 10.02 11.57 -4.61
CA ASN A 155 10.58 11.22 -3.31
C ASN A 155 11.69 10.15 -3.38
N GLY A 156 12.38 10.05 -4.52
CA GLY A 156 13.61 9.28 -4.66
C GLY A 156 13.45 7.77 -4.84
N CYS A 157 12.24 7.28 -5.12
CA CYS A 157 12.06 5.89 -5.53
C CYS A 157 12.76 5.64 -6.87
N ARG A 158 13.43 4.50 -6.96
CA ARG A 158 14.11 4.06 -8.19
C ARG A 158 13.11 3.40 -9.12
N TRP A 159 13.41 3.50 -10.41
CA TRP A 159 12.74 2.78 -11.48
C TRP A 159 13.77 2.16 -12.43
N ASP A 160 13.30 1.26 -13.27
CA ASP A 160 14.03 0.53 -14.29
C ASP A 160 13.12 0.29 -15.51
N GLU A 161 13.62 -0.43 -16.51
CA GLU A 161 12.89 -0.74 -17.74
C GLU A 161 11.57 -1.48 -17.49
N ASN A 162 11.46 -2.20 -16.36
CA ASN A 162 10.23 -2.89 -15.99
C ASN A 162 9.12 -1.89 -15.68
N THR A 163 9.42 -0.69 -15.20
CA THR A 163 8.38 0.33 -14.93
C THR A 163 7.62 0.66 -16.23
N CYS A 164 8.33 0.92 -17.32
CA CYS A 164 7.72 1.15 -18.64
C CYS A 164 7.05 -0.14 -19.19
N ALA A 165 7.72 -1.29 -19.08
CA ALA A 165 7.19 -2.54 -19.62
C ALA A 165 5.87 -2.97 -18.97
N PHE A 166 5.75 -2.83 -17.65
CA PHE A 166 4.52 -3.18 -16.92
C PHE A 166 3.38 -2.16 -17.12
N ALA A 167 3.68 -0.86 -17.24
CA ALA A 167 2.67 0.13 -17.67
C ALA A 167 2.10 -0.24 -19.05
N ALA A 168 2.99 -0.54 -20.01
CA ALA A 168 2.63 -0.93 -21.37
C ALA A 168 1.85 -2.26 -21.41
N MET A 169 2.28 -3.26 -20.62
CA MET A 169 1.59 -4.55 -20.49
C MET A 169 0.16 -4.43 -19.99
N ARG A 170 -0.13 -3.42 -19.17
CA ARG A 170 -1.43 -3.21 -18.53
C ARG A 170 -2.27 -2.12 -19.19
N GLY A 171 -1.75 -1.48 -20.23
CA GLY A 171 -2.45 -0.44 -20.98
C GLY A 171 -2.52 0.89 -20.24
N HIS A 172 -1.61 1.13 -19.29
CA HIS A 172 -1.55 2.38 -18.53
C HIS A 172 -0.67 3.40 -19.25
N LEU A 173 -1.21 3.95 -20.35
CA LEU A 173 -0.49 4.89 -21.22
C LEU A 173 -0.01 6.13 -20.46
N ASP A 174 -0.81 6.66 -19.54
CA ASP A 174 -0.47 7.82 -18.71
C ASP A 174 0.79 7.58 -17.85
N CYS A 175 0.90 6.41 -17.23
CA CYS A 175 2.06 5.98 -16.47
C CYS A 175 3.29 5.77 -17.39
N LEU A 176 3.08 5.19 -18.57
CA LEU A 176 4.13 4.98 -19.56
C LEU A 176 4.70 6.32 -20.08
N VAL A 177 3.82 7.27 -20.40
CA VAL A 177 4.19 8.62 -20.84
C VAL A 177 5.00 9.31 -19.75
N TYR A 178 4.46 9.39 -18.54
CA TYR A 178 5.15 10.03 -17.42
C TYR A 178 6.52 9.42 -17.14
N ALA A 179 6.60 8.07 -17.06
CA ALA A 179 7.85 7.38 -16.83
C ALA A 179 8.87 7.73 -17.92
N ARG A 180 8.46 7.67 -19.20
CA ARG A 180 9.35 7.93 -20.32
C ARG A 180 9.86 9.38 -20.34
N GLU A 181 8.96 10.36 -20.21
CA GLU A 181 9.30 11.78 -20.26
C GLU A 181 10.24 12.21 -19.13
N ASN A 182 10.20 11.50 -18.00
CA ASN A 182 11.05 11.77 -16.84
C ASN A 182 12.34 10.93 -16.82
N GLY A 183 12.66 10.24 -17.90
CA GLY A 183 13.93 9.53 -18.07
C GLY A 183 13.95 8.12 -17.50
N CYS A 184 12.80 7.48 -17.29
CA CYS A 184 12.77 6.04 -17.05
C CYS A 184 13.31 5.31 -18.27
N PRO A 185 14.25 4.36 -18.10
CA PRO A 185 14.68 3.54 -19.20
C PRO A 185 13.53 2.64 -19.66
N TRP A 186 13.65 2.13 -20.88
CA TRP A 186 12.76 1.14 -21.46
C TRP A 186 13.57 0.25 -22.40
N ASN A 187 13.02 -0.90 -22.76
CA ASN A 187 13.63 -1.83 -23.70
C ASN A 187 12.56 -2.48 -24.56
N GLU A 188 12.96 -3.41 -25.42
CA GLU A 188 12.08 -4.19 -26.29
C GLU A 188 10.84 -4.79 -25.62
N ARG A 189 10.90 -5.07 -24.30
CA ARG A 189 9.79 -5.65 -23.55
C ARG A 189 8.62 -4.69 -23.43
N THR A 190 8.84 -3.38 -23.53
CA THR A 190 7.78 -2.38 -23.51
C THR A 190 6.89 -2.51 -24.75
N CYS A 191 7.48 -2.51 -25.95
CA CYS A 191 6.75 -2.76 -27.19
C CYS A 191 6.12 -4.16 -27.22
N PHE A 192 6.90 -5.20 -26.89
CA PHE A 192 6.41 -6.58 -26.90
C PHE A 192 5.22 -6.78 -25.96
N SER A 193 5.27 -6.24 -24.74
CA SER A 193 4.19 -6.39 -23.77
C SER A 193 2.92 -5.66 -24.20
N ALA A 194 3.02 -4.43 -24.73
CA ALA A 194 1.88 -3.70 -25.26
C ALA A 194 1.22 -4.44 -26.43
N GLU A 195 2.03 -4.94 -27.37
CA GLU A 195 1.53 -5.69 -28.54
C GLU A 195 0.84 -6.99 -28.12
N LYS A 196 1.50 -7.79 -27.27
CA LYS A 196 0.96 -9.08 -26.80
C LYS A 196 -0.38 -8.93 -26.07
N MET A 197 -0.54 -7.84 -25.32
CA MET A 197 -1.75 -7.58 -24.53
C MET A 197 -2.79 -6.75 -25.31
N GLY A 198 -2.48 -6.32 -26.53
CA GLY A 198 -3.40 -5.57 -27.40
C GLY A 198 -3.57 -4.09 -27.02
N HIS A 199 -2.66 -3.52 -26.23
CA HIS A 199 -2.68 -2.11 -25.83
C HIS A 199 -2.03 -1.24 -26.92
N LEU A 200 -2.78 -1.03 -28.00
CA LEU A 200 -2.30 -0.37 -29.23
C LEU A 200 -1.88 1.09 -29.01
N ASP A 201 -2.47 1.77 -28.04
CA ASP A 201 -2.14 3.14 -27.65
C ASP A 201 -0.74 3.22 -27.00
N CYS A 202 -0.45 2.32 -26.07
CA CYS A 202 0.88 2.15 -25.47
C CYS A 202 1.93 1.75 -26.53
N LEU A 203 1.55 0.85 -27.45
CA LEU A 203 2.42 0.41 -28.53
C LEU A 203 2.74 1.55 -29.51
N ALA A 204 1.73 2.33 -29.91
CA ALA A 204 1.90 3.47 -30.79
C ALA A 204 2.84 4.50 -30.15
N TYR A 205 2.57 4.89 -28.90
CA TYR A 205 3.42 5.81 -28.17
C TYR A 205 4.87 5.31 -28.06
N ALA A 206 5.07 4.04 -27.68
CA ALA A 206 6.40 3.47 -27.54
C ALA A 206 7.17 3.47 -28.87
N ARG A 207 6.52 3.09 -29.98
CA ARG A 207 7.15 3.09 -31.32
C ARG A 207 7.48 4.51 -31.80
N GLU A 208 6.55 5.45 -31.65
CA GLU A 208 6.74 6.84 -32.07
C GLU A 208 7.88 7.54 -31.32
N ASN A 209 8.11 7.14 -30.06
CA ASN A 209 9.13 7.73 -29.21
C ASN A 209 10.46 6.95 -29.18
N GLY A 210 10.63 5.98 -30.10
CA GLY A 210 11.90 5.30 -30.33
C GLY A 210 12.22 4.18 -29.33
N CYS A 211 11.21 3.54 -28.75
CA CYS A 211 11.40 2.32 -27.97
C CYS A 211 11.98 1.22 -28.88
N PRO A 212 13.06 0.52 -28.46
CA PRO A 212 13.58 -0.60 -29.21
C PRO A 212 12.48 -1.62 -29.52
N TRP A 213 12.50 -2.18 -30.72
CA TRP A 213 11.57 -3.23 -31.11
C TRP A 213 12.33 -4.28 -31.91
N ASP A 214 12.44 -5.47 -31.34
CA ASP A 214 12.96 -6.64 -32.04
C ASP A 214 11.78 -7.51 -32.47
N LYS A 215 11.67 -7.73 -33.80
CA LYS A 215 10.61 -8.52 -34.43
C LYS A 215 10.70 -10.00 -34.03
N ASP A 216 11.87 -10.48 -33.64
CA ASP A 216 12.07 -11.87 -33.26
C ASP A 216 11.47 -12.17 -31.87
N LEU A 217 11.33 -11.16 -31.00
CA LEU A 217 10.64 -11.30 -29.71
C LEU A 217 9.14 -11.52 -29.88
N CYS A 218 8.52 -10.85 -30.87
CA CYS A 218 7.09 -11.03 -31.17
C CYS A 218 6.78 -12.46 -31.63
N ASN A 219 7.75 -13.16 -32.21
CA ASN A 219 7.61 -14.54 -32.71
C ASN A 219 8.16 -15.60 -31.75
N SER A 220 8.84 -15.23 -30.67
CA SER A 220 9.48 -16.19 -29.77
C SER A 220 8.84 -16.18 -28.38
N ASN A 221 8.43 -17.37 -27.92
CA ASN A 221 7.95 -17.69 -26.57
C ASN A 221 9.03 -17.52 -25.46
N LYS A 222 10.01 -16.62 -25.65
CA LYS A 222 11.22 -16.53 -24.80
C LYS A 222 11.04 -15.88 -23.44
N TYR A 223 9.86 -15.35 -23.10
CA TYR A 223 9.60 -14.70 -21.80
C TYR A 223 8.33 -15.23 -21.10
N LEU A 224 7.95 -16.50 -21.33
CA LEU A 224 6.86 -17.17 -20.61
C LEU A 224 7.32 -17.78 -19.27
N VAL A 225 7.91 -16.98 -18.37
CA VAL A 225 8.18 -17.41 -16.99
C VAL A 225 7.65 -16.39 -16.01
#